data_AF-A0A9X1SGR3-F1
#
_entry.id   AF-A0A9X1SGR3-F1
#
_cell.length_a   1.000
_cell.length_b   1.000
_cell.length_c   1.000
_cell.angle_alpha   90.00
_cell.angle_beta   90.00
_cell.angle_gamma   90.00
#
_symmetry.space_group_name_H-M   'P 1'
#
loop_
_entity.id
_entity.type
_entity.pdbx_description
1 polymer ?
#
loop_
_entity_poly.entity_id
_entity_poly.type
_entity_poly.pdbx_seq_one_letter_code
_entity_poly.pdbx_strand_id
1 'polypeptide(L)'
;MSRFVSSRIVRRSGNSAVPVVIIVLAVVGFMVLLCGGILVALLLPAVQQARAAARRMQSTNNMKQIGLALHNYADTYGTFPPATINDENGKPMHSWRVLILPFIEEQFLYSQYDFNEPWDGPNNRLLMSQMPMVYADPTIDSPPGEGATSYQAISDEGTVMNETRGSLFREITDGTSNTALVVENTGKMVPWLRPDDTKISDFVQGIPFEKGPVGGTNVLMADGSVQFFSETIEPDVIKAISTREGGEAAHW
;
A
#
# COMPACT_ATOMS: atom_id res chain seq x y z
N MET A 1 14.97 -19.15 -103.29
CA MET A 1 13.83 -19.59 -102.44
C MET A 1 14.33 -20.75 -101.60
N SER A 2 14.20 -20.86 -100.28
CA SER A 2 13.47 -20.10 -99.28
C SER A 2 14.13 -20.34 -97.91
N ARG A 3 13.97 -19.38 -97.00
CA ARG A 3 14.41 -19.35 -95.60
C ARG A 3 13.88 -20.54 -94.80
N PHE A 4 14.68 -21.05 -93.86
CA PHE A 4 14.18 -21.52 -92.56
C PHE A 4 15.22 -21.23 -91.47
N VAL A 5 14.93 -20.23 -90.64
CA VAL A 5 15.66 -19.91 -89.41
C VAL A 5 15.10 -20.80 -88.31
N SER A 6 15.91 -21.71 -87.76
CA SER A 6 15.54 -22.53 -86.61
C SER A 6 15.81 -21.75 -85.33
N SER A 7 14.75 -21.29 -84.66
CA SER A 7 14.82 -20.66 -83.34
C SER A 7 15.03 -21.73 -82.26
N ARG A 8 16.21 -21.74 -81.62
CA ARG A 8 16.41 -22.52 -80.40
C ARG A 8 15.66 -21.86 -79.25
N ILE A 9 14.59 -22.50 -78.79
CA ILE A 9 13.93 -22.17 -77.53
C ILE A 9 14.87 -22.59 -76.38
N VAL A 10 15.49 -21.61 -75.71
CA VAL A 10 16.20 -21.82 -74.45
C VAL A 10 15.15 -22.01 -73.35
N ARG A 11 14.87 -23.25 -72.95
CA ARG A 11 14.12 -23.54 -71.72
C ARG A 11 14.99 -23.16 -70.52
N ARG A 12 14.71 -22.01 -69.88
CA ARG A 12 15.21 -21.72 -68.54
C ARG A 12 14.62 -22.76 -67.57
N SER A 13 15.44 -23.70 -67.12
CA SER A 13 15.16 -24.53 -65.95
C SER A 13 15.06 -23.59 -64.73
N GLY A 14 13.84 -23.25 -64.34
CA GLY A 14 13.57 -22.53 -63.10
C GLY A 14 13.86 -23.45 -61.92
N ASN A 15 14.79 -23.05 -61.06
CA ASN A 15 15.19 -23.81 -59.89
C ASN A 15 14.03 -23.82 -58.86
N SER A 16 13.17 -24.83 -58.92
CA SER A 16 11.94 -24.97 -58.11
C SER A 16 12.21 -25.06 -56.60
N ALA A 17 13.45 -25.28 -56.18
CA ALA A 17 13.87 -25.33 -54.78
C ALA A 17 13.92 -23.94 -54.11
N VAL A 18 14.25 -22.87 -54.84
CA VAL A 18 14.39 -21.51 -54.27
C VAL A 18 13.07 -20.97 -53.69
N PRO A 19 11.93 -21.00 -54.42
CA PRO A 19 10.66 -20.54 -53.84
C PRO A 19 10.20 -21.42 -52.67
N VAL A 20 10.47 -22.73 -52.70
CA VAL A 20 10.11 -23.65 -51.60
C VAL A 20 10.88 -23.32 -50.32
N VAL A 21 12.19 -23.08 -50.42
CA VAL A 21 13.02 -22.71 -49.25
C VAL A 21 12.56 -21.37 -48.66
N ILE A 22 12.25 -20.38 -49.50
CA ILE A 22 11.74 -19.08 -49.04
C ILE A 22 10.40 -19.26 -48.31
N ILE A 23 9.48 -20.06 -48.85
CA ILE A 23 8.18 -20.34 -48.22
C ILE A 23 8.38 -21.03 -46.86
N VAL A 24 9.24 -22.04 -46.79
CA VAL A 24 9.52 -22.74 -45.52
C VAL A 24 10.08 -21.79 -44.47
N LEU A 25 11.05 -20.94 -44.82
CA LEU A 25 11.62 -19.96 -43.89
C LEU A 25 10.58 -18.92 -43.46
N ALA A 26 9.72 -18.45 -44.38
CA ALA A 26 8.65 -17.53 -44.05
C ALA A 26 7.62 -18.16 -43.08
N VAL A 27 7.23 -19.42 -43.32
CA VAL A 27 6.29 -20.16 -42.45
C VAL A 27 6.90 -20.40 -41.08
N VAL A 28 8.17 -20.84 -41.01
CA VAL A 28 8.87 -21.04 -39.73
C VAL A 28 9.02 -19.72 -38.97
N GLY A 29 9.43 -18.64 -39.64
CA GLY A 29 9.54 -17.32 -39.03
C GLY A 29 8.19 -16.80 -38.50
N PHE A 30 7.12 -16.97 -39.28
CA PHE A 30 5.77 -16.64 -38.85
C PHE A 30 5.35 -17.47 -37.62
N MET A 31 5.62 -18.77 -37.62
CA MET A 31 5.27 -19.66 -36.51
C MET A 31 6.01 -19.27 -35.21
N VAL A 32 7.30 -18.93 -35.28
CA VAL A 32 8.08 -18.48 -34.12
C VAL A 32 7.52 -17.18 -33.55
N LEU A 33 7.20 -16.21 -34.42
CA LEU A 33 6.60 -14.95 -34.00
C LEU A 33 5.22 -15.15 -33.37
N LEU A 34 4.39 -16.03 -33.94
CA LEU A 34 3.10 -16.39 -33.37
C LEU A 34 3.23 -17.04 -31.99
N CYS A 35 4.04 -18.09 -31.86
CA CYS A 35 4.23 -18.78 -30.58
C CYS A 35 4.82 -17.85 -29.51
N GLY A 36 5.84 -17.06 -29.88
CA GLY A 36 6.44 -16.07 -28.98
C GLY A 36 5.44 -14.99 -28.55
N GLY A 37 4.66 -14.46 -29.50
CA GLY A 37 3.62 -13.47 -29.23
C GLY A 37 2.53 -13.99 -28.29
N ILE A 38 2.03 -15.21 -28.51
CA ILE A 38 1.05 -15.86 -27.64
C ILE A 38 1.63 -16.08 -26.23
N LEU A 39 2.89 -16.54 -26.14
CA LEU A 39 3.54 -16.75 -24.86
C LEU A 39 3.66 -15.43 -24.07
N VAL A 40 4.11 -14.34 -24.69
CA VAL A 40 4.19 -13.02 -24.06
C VAL A 40 2.79 -12.52 -23.66
N ALA A 41 1.80 -12.67 -24.53
CA ALA A 41 0.42 -12.26 -24.26
C ALA A 41 -0.19 -13.00 -23.05
N LEU A 42 0.17 -14.27 -22.83
CA LEU A 42 -0.25 -15.04 -21.66
C LEU A 42 0.57 -14.72 -20.41
N LEU A 43 1.87 -14.41 -20.54
CA LEU A 43 2.76 -14.15 -19.41
C LEU A 43 2.59 -12.76 -18.80
N LEU A 44 2.38 -11.72 -19.61
CA LEU A 44 2.22 -10.34 -19.14
C LEU A 44 1.11 -10.17 -18.07
N PRO A 45 -0.14 -10.63 -18.29
CA PRO A 45 -1.19 -10.50 -17.28
C PRO A 45 -0.86 -11.29 -16.01
N ALA A 46 -0.25 -12.47 -16.13
CA ALA A 46 0.14 -13.29 -14.98
C ALA A 46 1.21 -12.59 -14.12
N VAL A 47 2.24 -12.01 -14.75
CA VAL A 47 3.30 -11.26 -14.03
C VAL A 47 2.72 -10.03 -13.33
N GLN A 48 1.78 -9.32 -13.97
CA GLN A 48 1.14 -8.15 -13.35
C GLN A 48 0.28 -8.53 -12.14
N GLN A 49 -0.51 -9.60 -12.25
CA GLN A 49 -1.30 -10.13 -11.13
C GLN A 49 -0.41 -10.55 -9.96
N ALA A 50 0.69 -11.26 -10.24
CA ALA A 50 1.66 -11.66 -9.22
C ALA A 50 2.30 -10.46 -8.51
N ARG A 51 2.68 -9.41 -9.27
CA ARG A 51 3.21 -8.17 -8.69
C ARG A 51 2.17 -7.46 -7.83
N ALA A 52 0.92 -7.36 -8.28
CA ALA A 52 -0.16 -6.74 -7.50
C ALA A 52 -0.42 -7.50 -6.19
N ALA A 53 -0.43 -8.83 -6.22
CA ALA A 53 -0.56 -9.65 -5.02
C ALA A 53 0.62 -9.47 -4.06
N ALA A 54 1.85 -9.38 -4.58
CA ALA A 54 3.04 -9.13 -3.77
C ALA A 54 2.99 -7.76 -3.07
N ARG A 55 2.52 -6.71 -3.76
CA ARG A 55 2.36 -5.37 -3.15
C ARG A 55 1.34 -5.38 -2.03
N ARG A 56 0.20 -6.06 -2.20
CA ARG A 56 -0.80 -6.22 -1.12
C ARG A 56 -0.21 -6.93 0.09
N MET A 57 0.51 -8.04 -0.14
CA MET A 57 1.18 -8.78 0.92
C MET A 57 2.21 -7.91 1.66
N GLN A 58 2.96 -7.09 0.93
CA GLN A 58 3.91 -6.16 1.51
C GLN A 58 3.20 -5.09 2.36
N SER A 59 2.06 -4.54 1.91
CA SER A 59 1.28 -3.60 2.74
C SER A 59 0.81 -4.24 4.05
N THR A 60 0.26 -5.46 3.98
CA THR A 60 -0.10 -6.24 5.17
C THR A 60 1.09 -6.46 6.11
N ASN A 61 2.28 -6.75 5.56
CA ASN A 61 3.49 -6.94 6.37
C ASN A 61 3.99 -5.64 7.00
N ASN A 62 3.86 -4.50 6.31
CA ASN A 62 4.16 -3.18 6.87
C ASN A 62 3.24 -2.88 8.06
N MET A 63 1.93 -3.09 7.91
CA MET A 63 0.97 -2.89 8.99
C MET A 63 1.22 -3.83 10.18
N LYS A 64 1.64 -5.08 9.94
CA LYS A 64 2.06 -5.99 11.03
C LYS A 64 3.30 -5.49 11.77
N GLN A 65 4.28 -4.93 11.06
CA GLN A 65 5.45 -4.30 11.71
C GLN A 65 5.05 -3.08 12.53
N ILE A 66 4.13 -2.25 12.02
CA ILE A 66 3.54 -1.13 12.77
C ILE A 66 2.81 -1.66 14.01
N GLY A 67 2.00 -2.69 13.90
CA GLY A 67 1.30 -3.31 15.03
C GLY A 67 2.24 -3.82 16.12
N LEU A 68 3.32 -4.50 15.71
CA LEU A 68 4.36 -4.93 16.64
C LEU A 68 5.03 -3.74 17.34
N ALA A 69 5.35 -2.67 16.60
CA ALA A 69 5.93 -1.46 17.16
C ALA A 69 4.99 -0.75 18.15
N LEU A 70 3.69 -0.69 17.84
CA LEU A 70 2.65 -0.16 18.74
C LEU A 70 2.54 -0.98 20.02
N HIS A 71 2.61 -2.31 19.93
CA HIS A 71 2.63 -3.20 21.10
C HIS A 71 3.89 -3.00 21.94
N ASN A 72 5.07 -2.89 21.31
CA ASN A 72 6.32 -2.64 22.03
C ASN A 72 6.34 -1.26 22.71
N TYR A 73 5.75 -0.24 22.06
CA TYR A 73 5.52 1.06 22.68
C TYR A 73 4.63 0.91 23.91
N ALA A 74 3.52 0.19 23.80
CA ALA A 74 2.58 -0.01 24.89
C ALA A 74 3.17 -0.83 26.05
N ASP A 75 4.03 -1.81 25.77
CA ASP A 75 4.78 -2.54 26.81
C ASP A 75 5.76 -1.61 27.56
N THR A 76 6.44 -0.72 26.82
CA THR A 76 7.43 0.21 27.38
C THR A 76 6.79 1.35 28.20
N TYR A 77 5.70 1.93 27.70
CA TYR A 77 5.08 3.14 28.26
C TYR A 77 3.75 2.89 28.98
N GLY A 78 3.25 1.66 28.96
CA GLY A 78 2.01 1.23 29.61
C GLY A 78 0.72 1.53 28.82
N THR A 79 0.76 2.40 27.81
CA THR A 79 -0.37 2.76 26.94
C THR A 79 0.04 2.66 25.47
N PHE A 80 -0.92 2.43 24.57
CA PHE A 80 -0.73 2.79 23.16
C PHE A 80 -0.34 4.27 23.03
N PRO A 81 0.36 4.68 21.96
CA PRO A 81 0.64 6.10 21.75
C PRO A 81 -0.66 6.87 21.50
N PRO A 82 -0.77 8.14 21.92
CA PRO A 82 -1.79 9.04 21.39
C PRO A 82 -1.56 9.25 19.89
N ALA A 83 -2.61 9.50 19.10
CA ALA A 83 -2.44 9.79 17.66
C ALA A 83 -1.60 11.07 17.43
N THR A 84 -1.77 12.06 18.30
CA THR A 84 -1.01 13.31 18.29
C THR A 84 -0.56 13.68 19.70
N ILE A 85 0.64 14.25 19.81
CA ILE A 85 1.04 15.04 20.97
C ILE A 85 0.77 16.49 20.62
N ASN A 86 0.04 17.18 21.49
CA ASN A 86 -0.32 18.58 21.32
C ASN A 86 0.45 19.48 22.30
N ASP A 87 0.63 20.75 21.97
CA ASP A 87 1.14 21.75 22.92
C ASP A 87 0.05 22.17 23.94
N GLU A 88 0.40 23.08 24.85
CA GLU A 88 -0.53 23.59 25.88
C GLU A 88 -1.77 24.30 25.30
N ASN A 89 -1.71 24.76 24.05
CA ASN A 89 -2.82 25.42 23.35
C ASN A 89 -3.62 24.44 22.47
N GLY A 90 -3.30 23.14 22.52
CA GLY A 90 -3.93 22.12 21.70
C GLY A 90 -3.44 22.09 20.25
N LYS A 91 -2.34 22.78 19.92
CA LYS A 91 -1.75 22.71 18.57
C LYS A 91 -1.12 21.32 18.38
N PRO A 92 -1.42 20.60 17.29
CA PRO A 92 -0.76 19.33 16.98
C PRO A 92 0.74 19.52 16.73
N MET A 93 1.56 18.85 17.54
CA MET A 93 3.02 18.95 17.52
C MET A 93 3.67 17.73 16.88
N HIS A 94 3.31 16.52 17.31
CA HIS A 94 4.02 15.30 16.92
C HIS A 94 3.07 14.15 16.62
N SER A 95 3.35 13.40 15.55
CA SER A 95 2.58 12.20 15.18
C SER A 95 3.03 10.97 15.97
N TRP A 96 2.08 10.06 16.26
CA TRP A 96 2.36 8.71 16.77
C TRP A 96 3.44 7.96 15.97
N ARG A 97 3.51 8.21 14.66
CA ARG A 97 4.51 7.61 13.76
C ARG A 97 5.94 7.93 14.22
N VAL A 98 6.18 9.16 14.67
CA VAL A 98 7.49 9.56 15.20
C VAL A 98 7.79 8.86 16.53
N LEU A 99 6.77 8.68 17.37
CA LEU A 99 6.92 8.04 18.69
C LEU A 99 7.33 6.58 18.60
N ILE A 100 6.96 5.90 17.52
CA ILE A 100 7.28 4.49 17.34
C ILE A 100 8.59 4.22 16.58
N LEU A 101 9.30 5.25 16.08
CA LEU A 101 10.55 5.07 15.32
C LEU A 101 11.57 4.14 16.03
N PRO A 102 11.81 4.25 17.35
CA PRO A 102 12.72 3.34 18.05
C PRO A 102 12.32 1.85 17.96
N PHE A 103 11.02 1.58 17.80
CA PHE A 103 10.45 0.24 17.75
C PHE A 103 10.32 -0.33 16.34
N ILE A 104 10.69 0.46 15.32
CA ILE A 104 10.84 0.03 13.92
C ILE A 104 12.29 0.17 13.45
N GLU A 105 13.25 0.10 14.37
CA GLU A 105 14.70 0.16 14.11
C GLU A 105 15.21 1.52 13.57
N GLU A 106 14.42 2.58 13.70
CA GLU A 106 14.74 3.93 13.21
C GLU A 106 15.30 4.85 14.31
N GLN A 107 16.18 4.30 15.18
CA GLN A 107 16.74 5.04 16.32
C GLN A 107 17.57 6.27 15.90
N PHE A 108 18.30 6.16 14.78
CA PHE A 108 19.09 7.27 14.24
C PHE A 108 18.20 8.42 13.75
N LEU A 109 17.12 8.10 13.05
CA LEU A 109 16.14 9.09 12.61
C LEU A 109 15.43 9.73 13.81
N TYR A 110 15.04 8.93 14.81
CA TYR A 110 14.43 9.44 16.05
C TYR A 110 15.36 10.43 16.77
N SER A 111 16.67 10.15 16.83
CA SER A 111 17.64 11.04 17.49
C SER A 111 17.85 12.39 16.79
N GLN A 112 17.48 12.49 15.51
CA GLN A 112 17.54 13.74 14.75
C GLN A 112 16.27 14.59 14.90
N TYR A 113 15.17 13.99 15.34
CA TYR A 113 13.89 14.68 15.49
C TYR A 113 13.90 15.58 16.73
N ASP A 114 13.53 16.85 16.57
CA ASP A 114 13.46 17.81 17.67
C ASP A 114 12.03 17.91 18.21
N PHE A 115 11.82 17.40 19.42
CA PHE A 115 10.53 17.45 20.12
C PHE A 115 10.20 18.82 20.71
N ASN A 116 11.08 19.82 20.61
CA ASN A 116 10.80 21.19 21.06
C ASN A 116 10.18 22.07 19.97
N GLU A 117 10.03 21.56 18.74
CA GLU A 117 9.41 22.26 17.62
C GLU A 117 8.34 21.40 16.95
N PRO A 118 7.36 21.98 16.24
CA PRO A 118 6.33 21.19 15.57
C PRO A 118 6.92 20.30 14.49
N TRP A 119 6.17 19.30 14.06
CA TRP A 119 6.54 18.38 12.98
C TRP A 119 6.95 19.06 11.66
N ASP A 120 6.44 20.27 11.39
CA ASP A 120 6.76 21.11 10.23
C ASP A 120 7.76 22.24 10.54
N GLY A 121 8.37 22.18 11.73
CA GLY A 121 9.42 23.09 12.16
C GLY A 121 10.66 23.06 11.27
N PRO A 122 11.55 24.06 11.40
CA PRO A 122 12.71 24.24 10.52
C PRO A 122 13.66 23.04 10.48
N ASN A 123 13.79 22.28 11.57
CA ASN A 123 14.63 21.08 11.64
C ASN A 123 13.87 19.83 11.20
N ASN A 124 12.66 19.62 11.74
CA ASN A 124 11.87 18.42 11.50
C ASN A 124 11.43 18.27 10.03
N ARG A 125 11.13 19.38 9.35
CA ARG A 125 10.78 19.35 7.91
C ARG A 125 11.87 18.75 7.02
N LEU A 126 13.14 18.80 7.45
CA LEU A 126 14.27 18.25 6.71
C LEU A 126 14.28 16.71 6.74
N LEU A 127 13.59 16.12 7.71
CA LEU A 127 13.47 14.67 7.88
C LEU A 127 12.35 14.08 7.00
N MET A 128 11.52 14.91 6.35
CA MET A 128 10.37 14.45 5.56
C MET A 128 10.77 13.45 4.46
N SER A 129 11.92 13.66 3.83
CA SER A 129 12.45 12.79 2.77
C SER A 129 13.07 11.48 3.28
N GLN A 130 13.25 11.34 4.60
CA GLN A 130 13.80 10.15 5.26
C GLN A 130 12.70 9.24 5.81
N MET A 131 11.56 9.17 5.12
CA MET A 131 10.42 8.34 5.54
C MET A 131 10.84 6.85 5.67
N PRO A 132 10.62 6.22 6.84
CA PRO A 132 10.85 4.79 7.01
C PRO A 132 10.09 3.96 5.99
N MET A 133 10.73 2.91 5.47
CA MET A 133 10.14 2.04 4.44
C MET A 133 8.84 1.36 4.89
N VAL A 134 8.68 1.13 6.19
CA VAL A 134 7.45 0.56 6.76
C VAL A 134 6.23 1.47 6.58
N TYR A 135 6.42 2.78 6.38
CA TYR A 135 5.32 3.72 6.10
C TYR A 135 5.00 3.87 4.61
N ALA A 136 5.84 3.34 3.74
CA ALA A 136 5.60 3.37 2.30
C ALA A 136 4.56 2.32 1.92
N ASP A 137 3.41 2.76 1.42
CA ASP A 137 2.38 1.87 0.90
C ASP A 137 2.75 1.43 -0.53
N PRO A 138 3.07 0.15 -0.75
CA PRO A 138 3.45 -0.36 -2.06
C PRO A 138 2.25 -0.48 -3.02
N THR A 139 1.02 -0.30 -2.55
CA THR A 139 -0.19 -0.45 -3.37
C THR A 139 -0.54 0.82 -4.15
N ILE A 140 0.03 1.96 -3.74
CA ILE A 140 -0.17 3.27 -4.35
C ILE A 140 1.11 3.69 -5.07
N ASP A 141 0.97 4.18 -6.30
CA ASP A 141 2.07 4.83 -7.02
C ASP A 141 2.31 6.23 -6.45
N SER A 142 2.81 6.31 -5.22
CA SER A 142 3.25 7.57 -4.63
C SER A 142 4.63 7.94 -5.19
N PRO A 143 4.86 9.21 -5.59
CA PRO A 143 6.19 9.65 -5.98
C PRO A 143 7.18 9.37 -4.82
N PRO A 144 8.25 8.60 -5.05
CA PRO A 144 9.26 8.35 -4.02
C PRO A 144 9.88 9.69 -3.62
N GLY A 145 9.59 10.18 -2.41
CA GLY A 145 10.23 11.37 -1.85
C GLY A 145 9.32 12.45 -1.27
N GLU A 146 7.99 12.38 -1.43
CA GLU A 146 7.08 13.35 -0.77
C GLU A 146 6.80 13.03 0.70
N GLY A 147 7.26 11.85 1.16
CA GLY A 147 7.05 11.41 2.54
C GLY A 147 5.59 11.12 2.87
N ALA A 148 4.75 10.84 1.88
CA ALA A 148 3.33 10.55 2.08
C ALA A 148 3.10 9.09 2.48
N THR A 149 2.20 8.86 3.44
CA THR A 149 1.76 7.54 3.91
C THR A 149 0.24 7.45 3.91
N SER A 150 -0.27 6.24 3.64
CA SER A 150 -1.69 5.90 3.79
C SER A 150 -2.01 5.35 5.18
N TYR A 151 -1.02 4.82 5.91
CA TYR A 151 -1.24 4.21 7.23
C TYR A 151 -1.56 5.28 8.26
N GLN A 152 -2.83 5.33 8.68
CA GLN A 152 -3.37 6.34 9.58
C GLN A 152 -4.06 5.70 10.77
N ALA A 153 -3.82 6.25 11.95
CA ALA A 153 -4.61 5.93 13.13
C ALA A 153 -6.09 6.28 12.89
N ILE A 154 -6.98 5.64 13.63
CA ILE A 154 -8.34 6.16 13.84
C ILE A 154 -8.30 6.97 15.14
N SER A 155 -8.56 8.29 15.05
CA SER A 155 -8.08 9.25 16.06
C SER A 155 -9.16 9.98 16.87
N ASP A 156 -10.45 9.72 16.62
CA ASP A 156 -11.55 10.34 17.35
C ASP A 156 -11.56 10.00 18.84
N GLU A 157 -12.35 10.74 19.60
CA GLU A 157 -12.67 10.38 20.99
C GLU A 157 -13.26 8.97 21.05
N GLY A 158 -12.87 8.19 22.07
CA GLY A 158 -13.30 6.80 22.24
C GLY A 158 -12.53 5.77 21.42
N THR A 159 -11.64 6.17 20.51
CA THR A 159 -10.70 5.27 19.80
C THR A 159 -9.53 4.87 20.71
N VAL A 160 -8.74 3.88 20.30
CA VAL A 160 -7.55 3.44 21.06
C VAL A 160 -6.44 4.51 21.02
N MET A 161 -6.17 5.07 19.84
CA MET A 161 -5.15 6.11 19.64
C MET A 161 -5.82 7.47 19.47
N ASN A 162 -6.43 7.99 20.54
CA ASN A 162 -7.13 9.27 20.48
C ASN A 162 -6.15 10.46 20.47
N GLU A 163 -6.64 11.65 20.14
CA GLU A 163 -5.82 12.89 20.05
C GLU A 163 -5.39 13.51 21.38
N THR A 164 -5.90 13.00 22.51
CA THR A 164 -5.67 13.58 23.85
C THR A 164 -4.75 12.73 24.73
N ARG A 165 -4.79 11.41 24.55
CA ARG A 165 -4.04 10.43 25.34
C ARG A 165 -3.97 9.07 24.66
N GLY A 166 -2.95 8.30 25.02
CA GLY A 166 -2.94 6.87 24.78
C GLY A 166 -4.01 6.12 25.58
N SER A 167 -4.46 4.98 25.05
CA SER A 167 -5.33 4.05 25.80
C SER A 167 -4.52 2.86 26.34
N LEU A 168 -4.93 2.34 27.49
CA LEU A 168 -4.40 1.11 28.07
C LEU A 168 -5.02 -0.09 27.36
N PHE A 169 -4.30 -1.22 27.27
CA PHE A 169 -4.88 -2.48 26.75
C PHE A 169 -6.18 -2.88 27.47
N ARG A 170 -6.24 -2.69 28.80
CA ARG A 170 -7.43 -3.02 29.60
C ARG A 170 -8.65 -2.13 29.33
N GLU A 171 -8.47 -1.00 28.67
CA GLU A 171 -9.56 -0.10 28.26
C GLU A 171 -10.21 -0.56 26.94
N ILE A 172 -9.67 -1.60 26.29
CA ILE A 172 -10.23 -2.18 25.06
C ILE A 172 -11.21 -3.29 25.47
N THR A 173 -12.43 -2.90 25.84
CA THR A 173 -13.45 -3.82 26.37
C THR A 173 -14.20 -4.58 25.29
N ASP A 174 -14.19 -4.09 24.04
CA ASP A 174 -14.88 -4.71 22.90
C ASP A 174 -14.11 -5.91 22.30
N GLY A 175 -12.91 -6.15 22.84
CA GLY A 175 -11.99 -7.20 22.40
C GLY A 175 -10.97 -6.69 21.39
N THR A 176 -9.69 -7.02 21.62
CA THR A 176 -8.58 -6.49 20.81
C THR A 176 -8.62 -6.92 19.34
N SER A 177 -9.24 -8.05 19.02
CA SER A 177 -9.46 -8.52 17.64
C SER A 177 -10.60 -7.79 16.91
N ASN A 178 -11.44 -7.05 17.63
CA ASN A 178 -12.59 -6.33 17.10
C ASN A 178 -12.39 -4.82 17.10
N THR A 179 -11.31 -4.31 17.68
CA THR A 179 -11.01 -2.88 17.74
C THR A 179 -9.88 -2.53 16.77
N ALA A 180 -10.14 -1.59 15.86
CA ALA A 180 -9.19 -1.10 14.88
C ALA A 180 -8.22 -0.07 15.47
N LEU A 181 -6.97 -0.11 15.02
CA LEU A 181 -5.91 0.83 15.37
C LEU A 181 -5.58 1.74 14.19
N VAL A 182 -5.16 1.13 13.08
CA VAL A 182 -4.61 1.82 11.90
C VAL A 182 -5.35 1.33 10.66
N VAL A 183 -5.76 2.26 9.80
CA VAL A 183 -6.36 1.98 8.50
C VAL A 183 -5.40 2.40 7.39
N GLU A 184 -5.36 1.62 6.31
CA GLU A 184 -4.71 2.01 5.05
C GLU A 184 -5.63 3.01 4.31
N ASN A 185 -5.52 4.29 4.65
CA ASN A 185 -6.35 5.34 4.04
C ASN A 185 -5.74 5.83 2.72
N THR A 186 -6.16 5.19 1.63
CA THR A 186 -5.65 5.45 0.29
C THR A 186 -6.27 6.69 -0.36
N GLY A 187 -7.47 7.11 0.04
CA GLY A 187 -8.13 8.31 -0.49
C GLY A 187 -7.46 9.62 -0.05
N LYS A 188 -7.02 9.67 1.21
CA LYS A 188 -6.39 10.83 1.84
C LYS A 188 -5.00 10.45 2.37
N MET A 189 -3.95 10.54 1.57
CA MET A 189 -2.58 10.36 2.06
C MET A 189 -2.08 11.60 2.82
N VAL A 190 -1.22 11.39 3.82
CA VAL A 190 -0.65 12.46 4.65
C VAL A 190 0.87 12.35 4.72
N PRO A 191 1.62 13.46 4.87
CA PRO A 191 3.05 13.40 5.19
C PRO A 191 3.27 12.62 6.50
N TRP A 192 4.25 11.73 6.56
CA TRP A 192 4.44 10.80 7.69
C TRP A 192 4.80 11.49 9.01
N LEU A 193 5.38 12.69 8.95
CA LEU A 193 5.63 13.51 10.14
C LEU A 193 4.36 14.21 10.66
N ARG A 194 3.35 14.39 9.81
CA ARG A 194 2.16 15.16 10.14
C ARG A 194 1.27 14.38 11.12
N PRO A 195 0.87 14.98 12.26
CA PRO A 195 -0.13 14.43 13.17
C PRO A 195 -1.54 14.66 12.61
N ASP A 196 -1.81 14.07 11.44
CA ASP A 196 -3.13 14.02 10.80
C ASP A 196 -3.43 12.55 10.50
N ASP A 197 -4.63 12.13 10.85
CA ASP A 197 -5.04 10.73 10.89
C ASP A 197 -6.52 10.63 10.50
N THR A 198 -7.00 9.41 10.32
CA THR A 198 -8.35 9.17 9.82
C THR A 198 -9.37 9.41 10.93
N LYS A 199 -10.46 10.10 10.59
CA LYS A 199 -11.63 10.23 11.45
C LYS A 199 -12.62 9.09 11.20
N ILE A 200 -13.40 8.71 12.22
CA ILE A 200 -14.49 7.74 12.07
C ILE A 200 -15.46 8.21 10.98
N SER A 201 -15.74 9.52 10.91
CA SER A 201 -16.57 10.11 9.86
C SER A 201 -16.00 9.89 8.46
N ASP A 202 -14.68 9.98 8.31
CA ASP A 202 -13.98 9.80 7.04
C ASP A 202 -14.00 8.32 6.62
N PHE A 203 -13.82 7.43 7.60
CA PHE A 203 -13.90 5.98 7.37
C PHE A 203 -15.32 5.56 6.97
N VAL A 204 -16.34 6.05 7.67
CA VAL A 204 -17.75 5.82 7.35
C VAL A 204 -18.14 6.36 5.97
N GLN A 205 -17.56 7.49 5.55
CA GLN A 205 -17.75 8.04 4.20
C GLN A 205 -17.02 7.25 3.10
N GLY A 206 -16.18 6.29 3.50
CA GLY A 206 -15.45 5.43 2.59
C GLY A 206 -14.19 6.04 2.00
N ILE A 207 -13.68 7.13 2.57
CA ILE A 207 -12.45 7.80 2.11
C ILE A 207 -11.27 6.80 2.05
N PRO A 208 -11.06 5.89 3.02
CA PRO A 208 -9.99 4.91 2.93
C PRO A 208 -10.05 3.96 1.72
N PHE A 209 -11.23 3.78 1.11
CA PHE A 209 -11.43 2.86 -0.01
C PHE A 209 -11.18 3.51 -1.39
N GLU A 210 -11.18 4.85 -1.50
CA GLU A 210 -11.28 5.57 -2.78
C GLU A 210 -10.18 5.26 -3.82
N LYS A 211 -8.96 4.96 -3.37
CA LYS A 211 -7.80 4.71 -4.25
C LYS A 211 -7.08 3.40 -3.92
N GLY A 212 -7.73 2.55 -3.14
CA GLY A 212 -7.13 1.37 -2.55
C GLY A 212 -7.07 0.19 -3.50
N PRO A 213 -6.52 -0.94 -3.04
CA PRO A 213 -6.67 -2.21 -3.72
C PRO A 213 -8.15 -2.48 -4.04
N VAL A 214 -8.44 -2.95 -5.26
CA VAL A 214 -9.82 -3.25 -5.70
C VAL A 214 -10.61 -3.99 -4.62
N GLY A 215 -11.71 -3.38 -4.17
CA GLY A 215 -12.71 -3.98 -3.30
C GLY A 215 -12.57 -3.71 -1.81
N GLY A 216 -11.62 -2.88 -1.34
CA GLY A 216 -11.51 -2.60 0.10
C GLY A 216 -10.18 -2.03 0.57
N THR A 217 -9.97 -2.05 1.88
CA THR A 217 -8.74 -1.57 2.53
C THR A 217 -8.27 -2.51 3.64
N ASN A 218 -6.99 -2.46 3.98
CA ASN A 218 -6.45 -3.16 5.14
C ASN A 218 -6.64 -2.34 6.42
N VAL A 219 -6.97 -3.03 7.50
CA VAL A 219 -7.11 -2.48 8.85
C VAL A 219 -6.29 -3.31 9.81
N LEU A 220 -5.45 -2.64 10.60
CA LEU A 220 -4.68 -3.21 11.69
C LEU A 220 -5.56 -3.19 12.93
N MET A 221 -5.76 -4.36 13.54
CA MET A 221 -6.53 -4.53 14.76
C MET A 221 -5.64 -4.40 16.00
N ALA A 222 -6.25 -4.18 17.16
CA ALA A 222 -5.54 -3.96 18.41
C ALA A 222 -4.79 -5.20 18.93
N ASP A 223 -5.12 -6.39 18.45
CA ASP A 223 -4.37 -7.63 18.70
C ASP A 223 -3.15 -7.79 17.78
N GLY A 224 -2.91 -6.85 16.85
CA GLY A 224 -1.81 -6.88 15.89
C GLY A 224 -2.12 -7.67 14.60
N SER A 225 -3.33 -8.25 14.48
CA SER A 225 -3.79 -8.85 13.24
C SER A 225 -4.12 -7.77 12.20
N VAL A 226 -4.01 -8.12 10.91
CA VAL A 226 -4.41 -7.24 9.81
C VAL A 226 -5.53 -7.94 9.05
N GLN A 227 -6.64 -7.23 8.89
CA GLN A 227 -7.85 -7.72 8.25
C GLN A 227 -8.20 -6.86 7.04
N PHE A 228 -8.81 -7.46 6.03
CA PHE A 228 -9.26 -6.76 4.83
C PHE A 228 -10.74 -6.42 4.95
N PHE A 229 -11.05 -5.14 4.87
CA PHE A 229 -12.39 -4.58 4.98
C PHE A 229 -12.92 -4.22 3.60
N SER A 230 -14.06 -4.83 3.22
CA SER A 230 -14.72 -4.53 1.94
C SER A 230 -15.20 -3.08 1.89
N GLU A 231 -15.15 -2.45 0.72
CA GLU A 231 -15.77 -1.12 0.48
C GLU A 231 -17.30 -1.12 0.70
N THR A 232 -17.91 -2.31 0.70
CA THR A 232 -19.34 -2.52 0.95
C THR A 232 -19.67 -2.76 2.42
N ILE A 233 -18.70 -2.62 3.34
CA ILE A 233 -18.95 -2.82 4.76
C ILE A 233 -20.00 -1.82 5.27
N GLU A 234 -20.87 -2.27 6.17
CA GLU A 234 -21.91 -1.41 6.74
C GLU A 234 -21.28 -0.31 7.61
N PRO A 235 -21.75 0.95 7.49
CA PRO A 235 -21.27 2.08 8.30
C PRO A 235 -21.27 1.84 9.81
N ASP A 236 -22.25 1.09 10.32
CA ASP A 236 -22.35 0.84 11.76
C ASP A 236 -21.29 -0.16 12.24
N VAL A 237 -20.85 -1.09 11.39
CA VAL A 237 -19.70 -1.95 11.71
C VAL A 237 -18.41 -1.13 11.77
N ILE A 238 -18.21 -0.17 10.87
CA ILE A 238 -17.05 0.74 10.91
C ILE A 238 -17.02 1.50 12.24
N LYS A 239 -18.17 2.02 12.71
CA LYS A 239 -18.24 2.73 13.99
C LYS A 239 -17.91 1.80 15.16
N ALA A 240 -18.52 0.61 15.19
CA ALA A 240 -18.32 -0.37 16.26
C ALA A 240 -16.84 -0.76 16.40
N ILE A 241 -16.16 -1.10 15.30
CA ILE A 241 -14.75 -1.48 15.34
C ILE A 241 -13.82 -0.31 15.66
N SER A 242 -14.24 0.93 15.41
CA SER A 242 -13.38 2.11 15.59
C SER A 242 -13.25 2.51 17.06
N THR A 243 -14.21 2.12 17.91
CA THR A 243 -14.22 2.47 19.33
C THR A 243 -13.65 1.35 20.20
N ARG A 244 -13.09 1.70 21.37
CA ARG A 244 -12.51 0.72 22.31
C ARG A 244 -13.52 0.19 23.35
N GLU A 245 -14.61 0.92 23.58
CA GLU A 245 -15.56 0.71 24.68
C GLU A 245 -17.03 0.97 24.29
N GLY A 246 -17.41 0.61 23.05
CA GLY A 246 -18.79 0.76 22.56
C GLY A 246 -19.76 -0.30 23.11
N GLY A 247 -19.27 -1.47 23.52
CA GLY A 247 -20.11 -2.61 23.91
C GLY A 247 -20.87 -3.26 22.74
N GLU A 248 -20.55 -2.86 21.51
CA GLU A 248 -21.18 -3.33 20.28
C GLU A 248 -20.38 -4.52 19.74
N ALA A 249 -20.99 -5.71 19.71
CA ALA A 249 -20.38 -6.85 19.05
C ALA A 249 -20.43 -6.64 17.53
N ALA A 250 -19.29 -6.27 16.93
CA ALA A 250 -19.14 -6.23 15.49
C ALA A 250 -19.18 -7.67 14.93
N HIS A 251 -20.35 -8.12 14.50
CA HIS A 251 -20.49 -9.35 13.72
C HIS A 251 -20.28 -9.00 12.25
N TRP A 252 -19.11 -9.39 11.71
CA TRP A 252 -18.74 -9.24 10.30
C TRP A 252 -18.46 -10.60 9.67
#